data_AF-A0A6L5FBM7-F1
#
_entry.id   AF-A0A6L5FBM7-F1
#
_cell.length_a   1.000
_cell.length_b   1.000
_cell.length_c   1.000
_cell.angle_alpha   90.00
_cell.angle_beta   90.00
_cell.angle_gamma   90.00
#
_symmetry.space_group_name_H-M   'P 1'
#
loop_
_entity.id
_entity.type
_entity.pdbx_description
1 polymer ?
#
loop_
_entity_poly.entity_id
_entity_poly.type
_entity_poly.pdbx_seq_one_letter_code
_entity_poly.pdbx_strand_id
1 'polypeptide(L)'
;MSELTTHAAWTLVVAYGLSLGYEVYRATAKTGVSEHDSIRSLLRLSPLYLVAGAVIALLFAGVGWAAWLGLVFTVVMILVSIFYYNPRMMLERDPGPIDWAEDLIYTGLLFVAAALLAYEVIGATLG
;
A
#
# COMPACT_ATOMS: atom_id res chain seq x y z
N MET A 1 -2.95 -21.15 -6.73
CA MET A 1 -3.04 -19.68 -6.78
C MET A 1 -3.34 -19.29 -8.22
N SER A 2 -4.34 -18.44 -8.46
CA SER A 2 -4.67 -17.97 -9.81
C SER A 2 -3.63 -16.96 -10.30
N GLU A 3 -3.60 -16.70 -11.61
CA GLU A 3 -2.76 -15.65 -12.18
C GLU A 3 -3.14 -14.28 -11.58
N LEU A 4 -4.43 -13.96 -11.47
CA LEU A 4 -4.93 -12.72 -10.87
C LEU A 4 -4.41 -12.50 -9.45
N THR A 5 -4.50 -13.54 -8.60
CA THR A 5 -3.99 -13.49 -7.23
C THR A 5 -2.48 -13.29 -7.20
N THR A 6 -1.76 -13.93 -8.12
CA THR A 6 -0.30 -13.81 -8.23
C THR A 6 0.10 -12.39 -8.63
N HIS A 7 -0.55 -11.82 -9.64
CA HIS A 7 -0.32 -10.44 -10.07
C HIS A 7 -0.66 -9.46 -8.96
N ALA A 8 -1.80 -9.63 -8.28
CA ALA A 8 -2.20 -8.78 -7.16
C ALA A 8 -1.19 -8.83 -6.01
N ALA A 9 -0.72 -10.02 -5.63
CA ALA A 9 0.29 -10.18 -4.59
C ALA A 9 1.59 -9.44 -4.95
N TRP A 10 2.08 -9.59 -6.18
CA TRP A 10 3.27 -8.86 -6.65
C TRP A 10 3.05 -7.36 -6.74
N THR A 11 1.88 -6.90 -7.19
CA THR A 11 1.52 -5.48 -7.18
C THR A 11 1.58 -4.90 -5.76
N LEU A 12 1.09 -5.64 -4.76
CA LEU A 12 1.18 -5.24 -3.36
C LEU A 12 2.61 -5.25 -2.83
N VAL A 13 3.44 -6.23 -3.21
CA VAL A 13 4.88 -6.22 -2.89
C VAL A 13 5.53 -4.93 -3.40
N VAL A 14 5.26 -4.54 -4.65
CA VAL A 14 5.83 -3.32 -5.23
C VAL A 14 5.29 -2.07 -4.52
N ALA A 15 3.99 -1.99 -4.28
CA ALA A 15 3.36 -0.85 -3.61
C ALA A 15 3.93 -0.63 -2.21
N TYR A 16 3.96 -1.69 -1.37
CA TYR A 16 4.45 -1.58 0.00
C TYR A 16 5.97 -1.50 0.09
N GLY A 17 6.70 -2.08 -0.87
CA GLY A 17 8.15 -1.88 -0.98
C GLY A 17 8.51 -0.42 -1.30
N LEU A 18 7.79 0.19 -2.24
CA LEU A 18 7.93 1.61 -2.58
C LEU A 18 7.58 2.52 -1.39
N SER A 19 6.45 2.29 -0.74
CA SER A 19 6.03 3.06 0.44
C SER A 19 7.03 2.94 1.59
N LEU A 20 7.51 1.72 1.89
CA LEU A 20 8.50 1.52 2.95
C LEU A 20 9.83 2.22 2.62
N GLY A 21 10.29 2.11 1.36
CA GLY A 21 11.49 2.80 0.90
C GLY A 21 11.35 4.33 1.02
N TYR A 22 10.18 4.86 0.71
CA TYR A 22 9.88 6.27 0.85
C TYR A 22 9.85 6.74 2.31
N GLU A 23 9.23 5.98 3.22
CA GLU A 23 9.24 6.33 4.65
C GLU A 23 10.66 6.26 5.23
N VAL A 24 11.50 5.32 4.79
CA VAL A 24 12.93 5.28 5.16
C VAL A 24 13.69 6.50 4.60
N TYR A 25 13.42 6.88 3.35
CA TYR A 25 13.97 8.10 2.77
C TYR A 25 13.57 9.34 3.57
N ARG A 26 12.29 9.49 3.93
CA ARG A 26 11.82 10.64 4.71
C ARG A 26 12.39 10.66 6.12
N ALA A 27 12.43 9.50 6.79
CA ALA A 27 12.99 9.37 8.14
C ALA A 27 14.51 9.60 8.22
N THR A 28 15.21 9.70 7.07
CA THR A 28 16.65 9.95 7.00
C THR A 28 16.96 11.31 6.37
N ALA A 29 16.54 11.53 5.13
CA ALA A 29 16.86 12.71 4.33
C ALA A 29 15.99 13.95 4.65
N LYS A 30 14.77 13.75 5.16
CA LYS A 30 13.86 14.85 5.55
C LYS A 30 13.65 14.95 7.07
N THR A 31 14.59 14.40 7.84
CA THR A 31 14.48 14.36 9.31
C THR A 31 14.29 15.77 9.89
N GLY A 32 13.22 15.97 10.66
CA GLY A 32 12.93 17.23 11.34
C GLY A 32 12.15 18.27 10.51
N VAL A 33 11.75 17.94 9.27
CA VAL A 33 10.86 18.80 8.47
C VAL A 33 9.42 18.74 9.01
N SER A 34 8.93 17.56 9.38
CA SER A 34 7.66 17.38 10.09
C SER A 34 7.77 16.32 11.19
N GLU A 35 6.75 16.25 12.07
CA GLU A 35 6.66 15.18 13.10
C GLU A 35 6.62 13.77 12.49
N HIS A 36 6.19 13.67 11.23
CA HIS A 36 6.08 12.42 10.50
C HIS A 36 7.41 11.93 9.91
N ASP A 37 8.48 12.73 9.98
CA ASP A 37 9.78 12.47 9.34
C ASP A 37 10.81 12.00 10.36
N SER A 38 10.48 10.94 11.09
CA SER A 38 11.36 10.42 12.13
C SER A 38 11.33 8.91 12.16
N ILE A 39 12.41 8.31 12.65
CA ILE A 39 12.47 6.87 12.94
C ILE A 39 11.32 6.46 13.87
N ARG A 40 10.90 7.32 14.80
CA ARG A 40 9.75 7.07 15.67
C ARG A 40 8.44 7.00 14.87
N SER A 41 8.26 7.87 13.87
CA SER A 41 7.10 7.81 12.96
C SER A 41 7.10 6.52 12.15
N LEU A 42 8.25 6.13 11.59
CA LEU A 42 8.41 4.86 10.87
C LEU A 42 8.04 3.65 11.77
N LEU A 43 8.52 3.64 13.02
CA LEU A 43 8.17 2.58 13.97
C LEU A 43 6.67 2.56 14.33
N ARG A 44 6.00 3.72 14.37
CA ARG A 44 4.54 3.79 14.56
C ARG A 44 3.78 3.21 13.36
N LEU A 45 4.33 3.32 12.16
CA LEU A 45 3.76 2.72 10.94
C LEU A 45 4.10 1.23 10.77
N SER A 46 5.09 0.70 11.51
CA SER A 46 5.51 -0.70 11.40
C SER A 46 4.38 -1.74 11.50
N PRO A 47 3.32 -1.58 12.34
CA PRO A 47 2.22 -2.53 12.37
C PRO A 47 1.46 -2.60 11.03
N LEU A 48 1.35 -1.48 10.30
CA LEU A 48 0.73 -1.45 8.97
C LEU A 48 1.51 -2.34 8.00
N TYR A 49 2.83 -2.19 7.95
CA TYR A 49 3.70 -2.97 7.07
C TYR A 49 3.71 -4.45 7.44
N LEU A 50 3.60 -4.78 8.73
CA LEU A 50 3.45 -6.17 9.19
C LEU A 50 2.10 -6.76 8.73
N VAL A 51 1.01 -6.01 8.85
CA VAL A 51 -0.31 -6.44 8.35
C VAL A 51 -0.28 -6.60 6.84
N ALA A 52 0.29 -5.65 6.10
CA ALA A 52 0.45 -5.73 4.66
C ALA A 52 1.26 -6.98 4.25
N GLY A 53 2.39 -7.23 4.93
CA GLY A 53 3.21 -8.41 4.71
C GLY A 53 2.46 -9.72 4.98
N ALA A 54 1.64 -9.77 6.04
CA ALA A 54 0.80 -10.93 6.34
C ALA A 54 -0.26 -11.17 5.25
N VAL A 55 -0.94 -10.12 4.77
CA VAL A 55 -1.89 -10.21 3.66
C VAL A 55 -1.21 -10.74 2.40
N ILE A 56 -0.05 -10.18 2.04
CA ILE A 56 0.75 -10.61 0.89
C ILE A 56 1.15 -12.09 1.02
N ALA A 57 1.63 -12.51 2.19
CA ALA A 57 2.00 -13.90 2.44
C ALA A 57 0.81 -14.86 2.30
N LEU A 58 -0.39 -14.46 2.77
CA LEU A 58 -1.61 -15.25 2.62
C LEU A 58 -2.05 -15.37 1.16
N LEU A 59 -1.89 -14.30 0.37
CA LEU A 59 -2.15 -14.35 -1.07
C LEU A 59 -1.21 -15.33 -1.77
N PHE A 60 0.10 -15.28 -1.47
CA PHE A 60 1.08 -16.25 -1.99
C PHE A 60 0.83 -17.68 -1.53
N ALA A 61 0.34 -17.87 -0.31
CA ALA A 61 -0.06 -19.19 0.20
C ALA A 61 -1.27 -19.78 -0.56
N GLY A 62 -1.98 -18.97 -1.36
CA GLY A 62 -3.06 -19.43 -2.23
C GLY A 62 -4.29 -19.90 -1.46
N VAL A 63 -4.50 -19.41 -0.24
CA VAL A 63 -5.66 -19.77 0.57
C VAL A 63 -6.91 -19.10 -0.01
N GLY A 64 -8.00 -19.85 -0.21
CA GLY A 64 -9.15 -19.36 -0.99
C GLY A 64 -9.83 -18.09 -0.45
N TRP A 65 -9.79 -17.83 0.86
CA TRP A 65 -10.34 -16.61 1.45
C TRP A 65 -9.36 -15.42 1.46
N ALA A 66 -8.09 -15.64 1.11
CA ALA A 66 -7.07 -14.58 1.12
C ALA A 66 -7.38 -13.47 0.11
N ALA A 67 -8.02 -13.80 -1.02
CA ALA A 67 -8.43 -12.81 -2.02
C ALA A 67 -9.42 -11.78 -1.44
N TRP A 68 -10.39 -12.24 -0.64
CA TRP A 68 -11.31 -11.35 0.08
C TRP A 68 -10.59 -10.46 1.09
N LEU A 69 -9.67 -11.03 1.87
CA LEU A 69 -8.87 -10.28 2.83
C LEU A 69 -8.04 -9.19 2.13
N GLY A 70 -7.36 -9.57 1.05
CA GLY A 70 -6.56 -8.67 0.23
C GLY A 70 -7.40 -7.55 -0.36
N LEU A 71 -8.60 -7.85 -0.87
CA LEU A 71 -9.52 -6.87 -1.44
C LEU A 71 -10.00 -5.86 -0.39
N VAL A 72 -10.44 -6.34 0.77
CA VAL A 72 -10.87 -5.45 1.87
C VAL A 72 -9.71 -4.57 2.30
N PHE A 73 -8.52 -5.16 2.46
CA PHE A 73 -7.32 -4.43 2.84
C PHE A 73 -6.97 -3.34 1.83
N THR A 74 -6.93 -3.64 0.53
CA THR A 74 -6.59 -2.63 -0.50
C THR A 74 -7.62 -1.52 -0.58
N VAL A 75 -8.91 -1.84 -0.51
CA VAL A 75 -9.99 -0.84 -0.50
C VAL A 75 -9.87 0.08 0.71
N VAL A 76 -9.65 -0.46 1.91
CA VAL A 76 -9.43 0.35 3.12
C VAL A 76 -8.23 1.28 2.94
N MET A 77 -7.14 0.80 2.34
CA MET A 77 -5.93 1.60 2.14
C MET A 77 -6.10 2.70 1.08
N ILE A 78 -6.88 2.45 0.03
CA ILE A 78 -7.30 3.48 -0.93
C ILE A 78 -8.09 4.58 -0.21
N LEU A 79 -9.04 4.20 0.66
CA LEU A 79 -9.83 5.17 1.42
C LEU A 79 -8.94 5.98 2.38
N VAL A 80 -8.00 5.34 3.07
CA VAL A 80 -7.04 6.02 3.94
C VAL A 80 -6.17 7.00 3.14
N SER A 81 -5.69 6.60 1.96
CA SER A 81 -4.92 7.49 1.07
C SER A 81 -5.73 8.75 0.71
N ILE A 82 -6.94 8.55 0.17
CA ILE A 82 -7.77 9.65 -0.37
C ILE A 82 -8.29 10.58 0.73
N PHE A 83 -8.79 10.03 1.84
CA PHE A 83 -9.53 10.80 2.83
C PHE A 83 -8.69 11.24 4.04
N TYR A 84 -7.52 10.65 4.25
CA TYR A 84 -6.68 10.96 5.42
C TYR A 84 -5.26 11.37 5.03
N TYR A 85 -4.56 10.56 4.23
CA TYR A 85 -3.17 10.84 3.89
C TYR A 85 -3.04 12.13 3.07
N ASN A 86 -3.74 12.20 1.94
CA ASN A 86 -3.65 13.33 1.02
C ASN A 86 -4.11 14.68 1.61
N PRO A 87 -5.27 14.78 2.28
CA PRO A 87 -5.73 16.06 2.80
C PRO A 87 -5.09 16.48 4.13
N ARG A 88 -4.41 15.58 4.86
CA ARG A 88 -3.78 15.92 6.16
C ARG A 88 -2.28 15.69 6.17
N MET A 89 -1.85 14.42 6.18
CA MET A 89 -0.44 14.10 6.35
C MET A 89 0.42 14.68 5.24
N MET A 90 -0.01 14.61 3.98
CA MET A 90 0.79 15.10 2.85
C MET A 90 0.98 16.62 2.92
N LEU A 91 -0.02 17.38 3.36
CA LEU A 91 0.09 18.84 3.54
C LEU A 91 0.97 19.21 4.73
N GLU A 92 0.87 18.48 5.84
CA GLU A 92 1.71 18.67 7.04
C GLU A 92 3.19 18.35 6.78
N ARG A 93 3.45 17.57 5.73
CA ARG A 93 4.77 17.04 5.35
C ARG A 93 5.57 17.96 4.42
N ASP A 94 5.08 19.17 4.12
CA ASP A 94 5.64 20.12 3.14
C ASP A 94 6.02 19.42 1.82
N PRO A 95 5.02 19.04 1.01
CA PRO A 95 5.21 18.06 -0.06
C PRO A 95 5.97 18.65 -1.24
N GLY A 96 7.00 17.93 -1.67
CA GLY A 96 7.70 18.18 -2.93
C GLY A 96 7.22 17.23 -4.04
N PRO A 97 7.78 17.35 -5.26
CA PRO A 97 7.37 16.54 -6.41
C PRO A 97 7.52 15.02 -6.20
N ILE A 98 8.53 14.59 -5.43
CA ILE A 98 8.76 13.18 -5.11
C ILE A 98 7.63 12.64 -4.23
N ASP A 99 7.14 13.43 -3.27
CA ASP A 99 6.07 13.04 -2.36
C ASP A 99 4.75 12.82 -3.14
N TRP A 100 4.45 13.70 -4.09
CA TRP A 100 3.29 13.54 -4.99
C TRP A 100 3.41 12.34 -5.92
N ALA A 101 4.59 12.12 -6.50
CA ALA A 101 4.82 10.98 -7.39
C ALA A 101 4.68 9.66 -6.63
N GLU A 102 5.21 9.59 -5.42
CA GLU A 102 5.10 8.42 -4.54
C GLU A 102 3.64 8.11 -4.21
N ASP A 103 2.87 9.09 -3.74
CA ASP A 103 1.45 8.88 -3.40
C ASP A 103 0.64 8.41 -4.61
N LEU A 104 0.84 9.03 -5.77
CA LEU A 104 0.09 8.69 -6.98
C LEU A 104 0.43 7.29 -7.49
N ILE A 105 1.71 6.90 -7.44
CA ILE A 105 2.15 5.55 -7.83
C ILE A 105 1.64 4.51 -6.83
N TYR A 106 1.83 4.76 -5.53
CA TYR A 106 1.36 3.86 -4.46
C TYR A 106 -0.15 3.64 -4.56
N THR A 107 -0.93 4.73 -4.62
CA THR A 107 -2.39 4.67 -4.70
C THR A 107 -2.85 4.02 -6.00
N GLY A 108 -2.21 4.33 -7.13
CA GLY A 108 -2.46 3.68 -8.41
C GLY A 108 -2.25 2.17 -8.36
N LEU A 109 -1.17 1.71 -7.74
CA LEU A 109 -0.90 0.27 -7.54
C LEU A 109 -1.94 -0.39 -6.63
N LEU A 110 -2.44 0.30 -5.61
CA LEU A 110 -3.54 -0.22 -4.78
C LEU A 110 -4.82 -0.41 -5.59
N PHE A 111 -5.17 0.53 -6.48
CA PHE A 111 -6.32 0.38 -7.40
C PHE A 111 -6.14 -0.82 -8.34
N VAL A 112 -4.94 -1.02 -8.89
CA VAL A 112 -4.63 -2.20 -9.72
C VAL A 112 -4.81 -3.49 -8.93
N ALA A 113 -4.25 -3.58 -7.72
CA ALA A 113 -4.40 -4.75 -6.87
C ALA A 113 -5.86 -5.00 -6.48
N ALA A 114 -6.61 -3.94 -6.13
CA ALA A 114 -8.04 -4.05 -5.81
C ALA A 114 -8.84 -4.57 -7.02
N ALA A 115 -8.57 -4.08 -8.23
CA ALA A 115 -9.24 -4.56 -9.44
C ALA A 115 -8.95 -6.05 -9.70
N LEU A 116 -7.69 -6.47 -9.63
CA LEU A 116 -7.29 -7.87 -9.81
C LEU A 116 -7.94 -8.80 -8.79
N LEU A 117 -7.97 -8.40 -7.52
CA LEU A 117 -8.60 -9.17 -6.44
C LEU A 117 -10.13 -9.15 -6.56
N ALA A 118 -10.73 -8.06 -7.05
CA ALA A 118 -12.16 -8.02 -7.33
C ALA A 118 -12.52 -9.02 -8.44
N TYR A 119 -11.76 -9.06 -9.54
CA TYR A 119 -11.94 -10.03 -10.63
C TYR A 119 -11.84 -11.47 -10.11
N GLU A 120 -10.84 -11.76 -9.27
CA GLU A 120 -10.69 -13.08 -8.62
C GLU A 120 -11.91 -13.44 -7.78
N VAL A 121 -12.36 -12.51 -6.93
CA VAL A 121 -13.48 -12.73 -6.00
C VAL A 121 -14.80 -12.97 -6.72
N ILE A 122 -15.05 -12.28 -7.84
CA ILE A 122 -16.27 -12.48 -8.65
C ILE A 122 -16.15 -13.67 -9.62
N GLY A 123 -15.00 -14.34 -9.67
CA GLY A 123 -14.74 -15.48 -10.57
C GLY A 123 -14.64 -15.10 -12.05
N ALA A 124 -14.27 -13.85 -12.35
CA ALA A 124 -14.10 -13.37 -13.71
C ALA A 124 -12.63 -13.50 -14.15
N THR A 125 -12.40 -13.90 -15.39
CA THR A 125 -11.07 -14.01 -16.01
C THR A 125 -10.73 -12.74 -16.78
N LEU A 126 -9.46 -12.32 -16.78
CA LEU A 126 -8.96 -11.37 -17.78
C LEU A 126 -8.95 -12.11 -19.14
N GLY A 127 -9.82 -11.68 -20.05
CA GLY A 127 -9.94 -12.24 -21.40
C GLY A 127 -8.86 -11.71 -22.35
#